data_AF-A0A7S2E2Q6-F1
#
_entry.id   AF-A0A7S2E2Q6-F1
#
_cell.length_a   1.000
_cell.length_b   1.000
_cell.length_c   1.000
_cell.angle_alpha   90.00
_cell.angle_beta   90.00
_cell.angle_gamma   90.00
#
_symmetry.space_group_name_H-M   'P 1'
#
loop_
_entity.id
_entity.type
_entity.pdbx_description
1 polymer ?
#
loop_
_entity_poly.entity_id
_entity_poly.type
_entity_poly.pdbx_seq_one_letter_code
_entity_poly.pdbx_strand_id
1 'polypeptide(L)'
;NESKALITYLESNFKNKKWICHLDLHETTDTDETEFRPARAAEAGKEYVPDSIPDGFYLVANSKNPQKPWHAAIIDSVQKVTHIAPPDDDGNIIGEHMTQEGVIEVDVKQWGLCMSVVDADFATTTEVYP
;
A
#
# COMPACT_ATOMS: atom_id res chain seq x y z
N ASN A 1 -6.18 -18.63 -1.25
CA ASN A 1 -6.64 -19.43 -0.09
C ASN A 1 -6.23 -18.82 1.25
N GLU A 2 -5.22 -17.97 1.25
CA GLU A 2 -4.51 -17.35 2.37
C GLU A 2 -5.35 -16.25 3.02
N SER A 3 -5.80 -15.26 2.22
CA SER A 3 -6.64 -14.15 2.70
C SER A 3 -7.91 -14.64 3.39
N LYS A 4 -8.62 -15.61 2.78
CA LYS A 4 -9.81 -16.23 3.37
C LYS A 4 -9.51 -16.90 4.71
N ALA A 5 -8.38 -17.60 4.83
CA ALA A 5 -7.99 -18.25 6.08
C ALA A 5 -7.73 -17.23 7.19
N LEU A 6 -7.00 -16.15 6.87
CA LEU A 6 -6.76 -15.03 7.81
C LEU A 6 -8.06 -14.36 8.23
N ILE A 7 -8.93 -14.00 7.27
CA ILE A 7 -10.23 -13.36 7.54
C ILE A 7 -11.06 -14.25 8.47
N THR A 8 -11.16 -15.54 8.17
CA THR A 8 -11.93 -16.50 8.98
C THR A 8 -11.38 -16.56 10.42
N TYR A 9 -10.05 -16.55 10.57
CA TYR A 9 -9.41 -16.53 11.89
C TYR A 9 -9.70 -15.23 12.65
N LEU A 10 -9.58 -14.07 12.00
CA LEU A 10 -9.86 -12.77 12.61
C LEU A 10 -11.32 -12.65 13.04
N GLU A 11 -12.26 -13.07 12.17
CA GLU A 11 -13.69 -13.08 12.47
C GLU A 11 -14.03 -14.05 13.62
N SER A 12 -13.37 -15.21 13.69
CA SER A 12 -13.68 -16.20 14.73
C SER A 12 -13.17 -15.79 16.10
N ASN A 13 -12.04 -15.05 16.17
CA ASN A 13 -11.35 -14.78 17.43
C ASN A 13 -11.46 -13.32 17.89
N PHE A 14 -11.72 -12.38 16.98
CA PHE A 14 -11.59 -10.94 17.25
C PHE A 14 -12.76 -10.08 16.76
N LYS A 15 -13.89 -10.67 16.32
CA LYS A 15 -15.05 -9.94 15.75
C LYS A 15 -15.54 -8.72 16.52
N ASN A 16 -15.52 -8.78 17.85
CA ASN A 16 -16.03 -7.72 18.73
C ASN A 16 -14.91 -6.87 19.34
N LYS A 17 -13.68 -6.97 18.82
CA LYS A 17 -12.55 -6.17 19.29
C LYS A 17 -12.42 -4.93 18.42
N LYS A 18 -12.13 -3.80 19.06
CA LYS A 18 -11.74 -2.58 18.37
C LYS A 18 -10.24 -2.66 18.05
N TRP A 19 -9.90 -2.53 16.78
CA TRP A 19 -8.51 -2.40 16.34
C TRP A 19 -8.14 -0.92 16.32
N ILE A 20 -7.03 -0.57 16.95
CA ILE A 20 -6.53 0.81 16.92
C ILE A 20 -5.62 1.02 15.72
N CYS A 21 -4.76 0.03 15.43
CA CYS A 21 -3.78 0.13 14.35
C CYS A 21 -3.69 -1.18 13.57
N HIS A 22 -3.55 -1.07 12.25
CA HIS A 22 -3.18 -2.15 11.34
C HIS A 22 -2.06 -1.66 10.40
N LEU A 23 -0.86 -2.22 10.54
CA LEU A 23 0.25 -2.00 9.61
C LEU A 23 0.44 -3.25 8.76
N ASP A 24 0.31 -3.09 7.46
CA ASP A 24 0.52 -4.13 6.47
C ASP A 24 1.88 -3.87 5.80
N LEU A 25 2.81 -4.83 5.86
CA LEU A 25 4.21 -4.58 5.50
C LEU A 25 4.52 -5.16 4.13
N HIS A 26 4.71 -4.30 3.15
CA HIS A 26 5.03 -4.66 1.78
C HIS A 26 6.36 -4.02 1.31
N GLU A 27 6.77 -4.48 0.15
CA GLU A 27 7.85 -3.93 -0.66
C GLU A 27 7.40 -3.88 -2.12
N THR A 28 7.92 -2.89 -2.83
CA THR A 28 7.78 -2.74 -4.28
C THR A 28 9.14 -2.96 -4.90
N THR A 29 9.23 -3.87 -5.87
CA THR A 29 10.49 -4.43 -6.36
C THR A 29 10.65 -4.27 -7.86
N ASP A 30 11.87 -4.39 -8.37
CA ASP A 30 12.12 -4.50 -9.82
C ASP A 30 11.29 -5.64 -10.45
N THR A 31 11.05 -6.72 -9.71
CA THR A 31 10.25 -7.86 -10.19
C THR A 31 8.76 -7.58 -10.29
N ASP A 32 8.23 -6.54 -9.63
CA ASP A 32 6.87 -6.08 -9.91
C ASP A 32 6.74 -5.65 -11.36
N GLU A 33 7.73 -4.91 -11.87
CA GLU A 33 7.74 -4.46 -13.26
C GLU A 33 8.15 -5.57 -14.25
N THR A 34 9.19 -6.35 -13.93
CA THR A 34 9.72 -7.30 -14.91
C THR A 34 8.98 -8.64 -14.97
N GLU A 35 8.25 -9.02 -13.91
CA GLU A 35 7.61 -10.34 -13.79
C GLU A 35 6.11 -10.23 -13.45
N PHE A 36 5.76 -9.60 -12.32
CA PHE A 36 4.40 -9.73 -11.76
C PHE A 36 3.34 -8.91 -12.50
N ARG A 37 3.63 -7.65 -12.88
CA ARG A 37 2.70 -6.83 -13.68
C ARG A 37 2.48 -7.40 -15.08
N PRO A 38 3.51 -7.84 -15.83
CA PRO A 38 3.32 -8.58 -17.08
C PRO A 38 2.47 -9.84 -16.91
N ALA A 39 2.77 -10.67 -15.89
CA ALA A 39 2.01 -11.90 -15.62
C ALA A 39 0.53 -11.60 -15.32
N ARG A 40 0.25 -10.57 -14.51
CA ARG A 40 -1.11 -10.11 -14.20
C ARG A 40 -1.87 -9.63 -15.44
N ALA A 41 -1.20 -8.89 -16.34
CA ALA A 41 -1.81 -8.44 -17.59
C ALA A 41 -2.16 -9.64 -18.50
N ALA A 42 -1.24 -10.60 -18.63
CA ALA A 42 -1.45 -11.81 -19.40
C ALA A 42 -2.59 -12.68 -18.84
N GLU A 43 -2.66 -12.87 -17.53
CA GLU A 43 -3.77 -13.56 -16.86
C GLU A 43 -5.13 -12.87 -17.14
N ALA A 44 -5.14 -11.53 -17.14
CA ALA A 44 -6.32 -10.75 -17.45
C ALA A 44 -6.65 -10.68 -18.96
N GLY A 45 -5.82 -11.25 -19.84
CA GLY A 45 -5.96 -11.15 -21.29
C GLY A 45 -5.81 -9.71 -21.82
N LYS A 46 -5.02 -8.88 -21.15
CA LYS A 46 -4.76 -7.48 -21.49
C LYS A 46 -3.33 -7.29 -21.97
N GLU A 47 -3.11 -6.27 -22.79
CA GLU A 47 -1.76 -5.79 -23.07
C GLU A 47 -1.14 -5.23 -21.79
N TYR A 48 0.13 -5.53 -21.58
CA TYR A 48 0.92 -4.94 -20.52
C TYR A 48 1.42 -3.56 -20.94
N VAL A 49 1.23 -2.57 -20.07
CA VAL A 49 1.72 -1.21 -20.22
C VAL A 49 2.83 -1.00 -19.18
N PRO A 50 4.07 -0.72 -19.60
CA PRO A 50 5.16 -0.47 -18.68
C PRO A 50 4.93 0.78 -17.83
N ASP A 51 5.47 0.75 -16.62
CA ASP A 51 5.45 1.83 -15.64
C ASP A 51 6.77 1.80 -14.83
N SER A 52 6.99 2.80 -13.98
CA SER A 52 8.22 2.91 -13.19
C SER A 52 8.09 2.26 -11.80
N ILE A 53 9.23 1.81 -11.29
CA ILE A 53 9.37 1.45 -9.88
C ILE A 53 9.82 2.71 -9.11
N PRO A 54 9.09 3.15 -8.07
CA PRO A 54 9.47 4.28 -7.25
C PRO A 54 10.77 3.99 -6.50
N ASP A 55 11.74 4.89 -6.61
CA ASP A 55 13.03 4.77 -5.94
C ASP A 55 12.93 5.27 -4.49
N GLY A 56 12.47 4.41 -3.58
CA GLY A 56 12.48 4.66 -2.14
C GLY A 56 11.24 4.16 -1.42
N PHE A 57 11.15 4.49 -0.13
CA PHE A 57 10.02 4.11 0.71
C PHE A 57 8.79 4.99 0.44
N TYR A 58 7.59 4.41 0.43
CA TYR A 58 6.35 5.16 0.46
C TYR A 58 5.26 4.43 1.26
N LEU A 59 4.12 5.11 1.46
CA LEU A 59 2.95 4.58 2.14
C LEU A 59 1.73 4.60 1.23
N VAL A 60 0.93 3.54 1.33
CA VAL A 60 -0.44 3.50 0.82
C VAL A 60 -1.39 3.81 1.95
N ALA A 61 -2.12 4.92 1.81
CA ALA A 61 -3.12 5.37 2.76
C ALA A 61 -4.55 5.08 2.25
N ASN A 62 -5.49 4.94 3.19
CA ASN A 62 -6.90 4.82 2.86
C ASN A 62 -7.49 6.19 2.54
N SER A 63 -7.90 6.42 1.28
CA SER A 63 -8.56 7.66 0.85
C SER A 63 -9.84 8.01 1.64
N LYS A 64 -10.51 7.02 2.25
CA LYS A 64 -11.71 7.22 3.08
C LYS A 64 -11.38 7.52 4.54
N ASN A 65 -10.15 7.28 4.97
CA ASN A 65 -9.65 7.57 6.32
C ASN A 65 -8.15 7.93 6.24
N PRO A 66 -7.80 9.12 5.70
CA PRO A 66 -6.45 9.40 5.23
C PRO A 66 -5.42 9.63 6.34
N GLN A 67 -5.83 9.93 7.57
CA GLN A 67 -4.94 10.05 8.75
C GLN A 67 -3.62 10.80 8.47
N LYS A 68 -3.66 11.92 7.73
CA LYS A 68 -2.47 12.60 7.17
C LYS A 68 -1.35 12.88 8.19
N PRO A 69 -1.64 13.43 9.39
CA PRO A 69 -0.59 13.68 10.40
C PRO A 69 0.09 12.40 10.89
N TRP A 70 -0.64 11.27 10.94
CA TRP A 70 -0.08 9.99 11.35
C TRP A 70 0.86 9.45 10.28
N HIS A 71 0.46 9.48 9.00
CA HIS A 71 1.35 9.09 7.91
C HIS A 71 2.58 10.01 7.80
N ALA A 72 2.43 11.32 8.02
CA ALA A 72 3.57 12.25 8.06
C ALA A 72 4.56 11.88 9.18
N ALA A 73 4.07 11.49 10.36
CA ALA A 73 4.94 11.03 11.45
C ALA A 73 5.69 9.73 11.13
N ILE A 74 5.09 8.83 10.33
CA ILE A 74 5.75 7.63 9.83
C ILE A 74 6.86 8.03 8.85
N ILE A 75 6.55 8.84 7.85
CA ILE A 75 7.52 9.35 6.86
C ILE A 75 8.69 10.06 7.56
N ASP A 76 8.40 10.96 8.52
CA ASP A 76 9.40 11.68 9.31
C ASP A 76 10.34 10.75 10.11
N SER A 77 9.86 9.57 10.47
CA SER A 77 10.64 8.57 11.20
C SER A 77 11.46 7.69 10.25
N VAL A 78 10.86 7.26 9.13
CA VAL A 78 11.49 6.36 8.15
C VAL A 78 12.54 7.07 7.32
N GLN A 79 12.35 8.36 6.99
CA GLN A 79 13.33 9.15 6.21
C GLN A 79 14.70 9.28 6.90
N LYS A 80 14.79 8.96 8.19
CA LYS A 80 16.04 8.93 8.95
C LYS A 80 16.89 7.69 8.68
N VAL A 81 16.29 6.64 8.10
CA VAL A 81 16.95 5.33 7.91
C VAL A 81 16.92 4.84 6.45
N THR A 82 16.08 5.42 5.60
CA THR A 82 16.08 5.20 4.14
C THR A 82 15.49 6.43 3.44
N HIS A 83 15.72 6.60 2.13
CA HIS A 83 15.12 7.68 1.36
C HIS A 83 13.64 7.41 1.03
N ILE A 84 12.89 8.49 0.85
CA ILE A 84 11.45 8.45 0.53
C ILE A 84 11.31 8.54 -0.99
N ALA A 85 10.41 7.75 -1.56
CA ALA A 85 10.19 7.71 -3.00
C ALA A 85 9.76 9.09 -3.52
N PRO A 86 10.46 9.66 -4.51
CA PRO A 86 9.98 10.83 -5.23
C PRO A 86 8.82 10.44 -6.15
N PRO A 87 7.92 11.39 -6.49
CA PRO A 87 6.95 11.16 -7.54
C PRO A 87 7.62 11.15 -8.92
N ASP A 88 6.93 10.59 -9.91
CA ASP A 88 7.26 10.72 -11.34
C ASP A 88 7.02 12.14 -11.88
N ASP A 89 7.27 12.35 -13.17
CA ASP A 89 7.11 13.64 -13.86
C ASP A 89 5.66 14.17 -13.82
N ASP A 90 4.67 13.30 -13.59
CA ASP A 90 3.25 13.64 -13.49
C ASP A 90 2.80 13.84 -12.03
N GLY A 91 3.70 13.71 -11.05
CA GLY A 91 3.39 13.87 -9.64
C GLY A 91 2.82 12.61 -8.97
N ASN A 92 2.98 11.44 -9.59
CA ASN A 92 2.43 10.17 -9.14
C ASN A 92 3.47 9.23 -8.55
N ILE A 93 3.01 8.26 -7.75
CA ILE A 93 3.74 7.07 -7.34
C ILE A 93 2.85 5.89 -7.72
N ILE A 94 3.35 4.99 -8.60
CA ILE A 94 2.58 3.83 -9.11
C ILE A 94 1.26 4.25 -9.76
N GLY A 95 1.28 5.33 -10.54
CA GLY A 95 0.08 5.86 -11.22
C GLY A 95 -0.94 6.54 -10.32
N GLU A 96 -0.67 6.69 -9.02
CA GLU A 96 -1.53 7.41 -8.07
C GLU A 96 -0.88 8.74 -7.64
N HIS A 97 -1.65 9.83 -7.65
CA HIS A 97 -1.13 11.15 -7.28
C HIS A 97 -0.65 11.15 -5.83
N MET A 98 0.61 11.54 -5.62
CA MET A 98 1.18 11.74 -4.29
C MET A 98 0.46 12.87 -3.54
N THR A 99 -0.24 12.55 -2.45
CA THR A 99 -1.07 13.52 -1.71
C THR A 99 -0.32 14.28 -0.62
N GLN A 100 0.83 13.74 -0.21
CA GLN A 100 1.88 14.34 0.61
C GLN A 100 3.17 13.56 0.38
N GLU A 101 4.32 14.08 0.80
CA GLU A 101 5.62 13.44 0.61
C GLU A 101 5.60 11.94 0.97
N GLY A 102 5.88 11.08 -0.01
CA GLY A 102 5.93 9.63 0.16
C GLY A 102 4.60 8.94 0.45
N VAL A 103 3.44 9.55 0.15
CA VAL A 103 2.13 8.94 0.44
C VAL A 103 1.16 9.08 -0.74
N ILE A 104 0.54 7.96 -1.10
CA ILE A 104 -0.60 7.89 -2.02
C ILE A 104 -1.87 7.47 -1.26
N GLU A 105 -3.03 7.89 -1.75
CA GLU A 105 -4.33 7.59 -1.15
C GLU A 105 -5.23 6.83 -2.13
N VAL A 106 -5.64 5.60 -1.79
CA VAL A 106 -6.49 4.76 -2.66
C VAL A 106 -7.77 4.30 -1.96
N ASP A 107 -8.76 3.81 -2.70
CA ASP A 107 -9.92 3.13 -2.10
C ASP A 107 -9.56 1.68 -1.75
N VAL A 108 -8.91 1.51 -0.60
CA VAL A 108 -8.31 0.26 -0.13
C VAL A 108 -9.32 -0.89 -0.01
N LYS A 109 -10.60 -0.58 0.24
CA LYS A 109 -11.68 -1.59 0.32
C LYS A 109 -12.12 -2.00 -1.08
N GLN A 110 -12.28 -1.05 -2.00
CA GLN A 110 -12.57 -1.35 -3.40
C GLN A 110 -11.46 -2.18 -4.05
N TRP A 111 -10.21 -1.94 -3.66
CA TRP A 111 -9.03 -2.66 -4.16
C TRP A 111 -8.78 -3.99 -3.45
N GLY A 112 -9.51 -4.28 -2.36
CA GLY A 112 -9.37 -5.53 -1.61
C GLY A 112 -8.03 -5.67 -0.87
N LEU A 113 -7.41 -4.56 -0.45
CA LEU A 113 -6.10 -4.56 0.20
C LEU A 113 -6.18 -5.05 1.65
N CYS A 114 -5.13 -5.75 2.10
CA CYS A 114 -5.08 -6.39 3.42
C CYS A 114 -5.23 -5.38 4.56
N MET A 115 -4.64 -4.17 4.46
CA MET A 115 -4.83 -3.09 5.44
C MET A 115 -6.31 -2.78 5.78
N SER A 116 -7.25 -3.14 4.89
CA SER A 116 -8.70 -2.93 5.06
C SER A 116 -9.48 -4.11 5.68
N VAL A 117 -8.80 -5.22 6.01
CA VAL A 117 -9.41 -6.45 6.52
C VAL A 117 -10.07 -6.29 7.89
N VAL A 118 -9.59 -5.34 8.68
CA VAL A 118 -10.17 -4.92 9.96
C VAL A 118 -10.48 -3.44 9.92
N ASP A 119 -11.50 -3.02 10.67
CA ASP A 119 -11.86 -1.60 10.81
C ASP A 119 -10.99 -0.94 11.89
N ALA A 120 -9.73 -0.65 11.53
CA ALA A 120 -8.77 0.01 12.42
C ALA A 120 -8.82 1.55 12.29
N ASP A 121 -8.65 2.26 13.41
CA ASP A 121 -8.61 3.74 13.41
C ASP A 121 -7.43 4.27 12.56
N PHE A 122 -6.27 3.60 12.64
CA PHE A 122 -5.06 3.89 11.89
C PHE A 122 -4.65 2.68 11.04
N ALA A 123 -4.57 2.83 9.72
CA ALA A 123 -4.13 1.75 8.85
C ALA A 123 -3.32 2.29 7.67
N THR A 124 -2.26 1.57 7.30
CA THR A 124 -1.45 1.83 6.10
C THR A 124 -0.78 0.55 5.63
N THR A 125 -0.44 0.51 4.34
CA THR A 125 0.51 -0.46 3.80
C THR A 125 1.84 0.27 3.56
N THR A 126 2.94 -0.28 4.08
CA THR A 126 4.29 0.23 3.79
C THR A 126 4.80 -0.35 2.49
N GLU A 127 5.55 0.41 1.72
CA GLU A 127 6.17 -0.07 0.48
C GLU A 127 7.65 0.32 0.49
N VAL A 128 8.51 -0.64 0.81
CA VAL A 128 9.97 -0.50 0.76
C VAL A 128 10.47 -0.76 -0.68
N TYR A 129 11.48 -0.03 -1.13
CA TYR A 129 12.28 -0.43 -2.30
C TYR A 129 13.59 -1.10 -1.81
N PRO A 130 13.79 -2.41 -2.04
CA PRO A 130 14.92 -3.18 -1.48
C PRO A 130 16.23 -3.10 -2.27
#